data_AF-L7M8T8-F1
#
_entry.id   AF-L7M8T8-F1
#
_cell.length_a   1.000
_cell.length_b   1.000
_cell.length_c   1.000
_cell.angle_alpha   90.00
_cell.angle_beta   90.00
_cell.angle_gamma   90.00
#
_symmetry.space_group_name_H-M   'P 1'
#
loop_
_entity.id
_entity.type
_entity.pdbx_description
1 polymer ?
#
loop_
_entity_poly.entity_id
_entity_poly.type
_entity_poly.pdbx_seq_one_letter_code
_entity_poly.pdbx_strand_id
1 'polypeptide(L)'
;MKRFLTFLAAPPALMTLLLIGQIAGNGVEDDCPDPTCKTPNPPFYENIDYDNVTVWYIYNETSRLCRKILIEEGKNTFHSRFSCVSKCKTGQGSPYCVGPPVNAVNGSITTSSVASTLGIQESDPAYQTLTEEFEAFFYNATSRQCENYTCYGMPDRDNVTNFFTGKETCVSECR
;
A
#
# COMPACT_ATOMS: atom_id res chain seq x y z
N MET A 1 50.81 40.93 -10.80
CA MET A 1 50.25 39.75 -10.11
C MET A 1 48.80 40.02 -9.76
N LYS A 2 47.84 39.47 -10.52
CA LYS A 2 46.40 39.55 -10.19
C LYS A 2 46.03 38.25 -9.47
N ARG A 3 45.61 38.36 -8.21
CA ARG A 3 45.14 37.23 -7.39
C ARG A 3 43.75 36.81 -7.89
N PHE A 4 43.63 35.59 -8.38
CA PHE A 4 42.34 34.95 -8.64
C PHE A 4 41.76 34.45 -7.31
N LEU A 5 40.62 34.97 -6.91
CA LEU A 5 39.79 34.40 -5.84
C LEU A 5 38.81 33.43 -6.48
N THR A 6 39.12 32.13 -6.38
CA THR A 6 38.20 31.04 -6.71
C THR A 6 37.16 30.94 -5.59
N PHE A 7 35.94 31.39 -5.87
CA PHE A 7 34.77 31.07 -5.04
C PHE A 7 34.36 29.63 -5.34
N LEU A 8 34.58 28.72 -4.37
CA LEU A 8 33.95 27.40 -4.34
C LEU A 8 32.47 27.61 -3.97
N ALA A 9 31.62 27.75 -4.98
CA ALA A 9 30.18 27.62 -4.80
C ALA A 9 29.86 26.13 -4.59
N ALA A 10 29.62 25.74 -3.33
CA ALA A 10 29.05 24.42 -3.03
C ALA A 10 27.65 24.34 -3.66
N PRO A 11 27.30 23.27 -4.38
CA PRO A 11 25.95 23.13 -4.91
C PRO A 11 24.99 22.93 -3.73
N PRO A 12 23.82 23.58 -3.71
CA PRO A 12 22.81 23.26 -2.72
C PRO A 12 22.38 21.81 -2.97
N ALA A 13 22.66 20.93 -2.00
CA ALA A 13 22.07 19.61 -1.96
C ALA A 13 20.55 19.78 -1.93
N LEU A 14 19.89 19.44 -3.03
CA LEU A 14 18.44 19.30 -3.10
C LEU A 14 18.06 18.13 -2.19
N MET A 15 17.80 18.44 -0.92
CA MET A 15 17.02 17.57 -0.05
C MET A 15 15.60 17.56 -0.60
N THR A 16 15.30 16.63 -1.49
CA THR A 16 13.93 16.22 -1.77
C THR A 16 13.35 15.67 -0.48
N LEU A 17 12.63 16.51 0.25
CA LEU A 17 11.76 16.08 1.34
C LEU A 17 10.80 15.02 0.79
N LEU A 18 10.90 13.81 1.33
CA LEU A 18 9.87 12.79 1.28
C LEU A 18 8.62 13.33 2.00
N LEU A 19 7.81 14.10 1.28
CA LEU A 19 6.46 14.50 1.69
C LEU A 19 5.45 13.65 0.91
N ILE A 20 5.46 12.34 1.17
CA ILE A 20 4.30 11.49 0.88
C ILE A 20 3.96 10.80 2.20
N GLY A 21 2.88 11.27 2.85
CA GLY A 21 2.41 10.71 4.12
C GLY A 21 1.67 11.65 5.06
N GLN A 22 1.27 12.85 4.63
CA GLN A 22 0.43 13.75 5.43
C GLN A 22 -0.92 13.96 4.74
N ILE A 23 -1.64 12.89 4.44
CA ILE A 23 -3.09 12.97 4.19
C ILE A 23 -3.78 12.92 5.56
N ALA A 24 -3.92 14.10 6.15
CA ALA A 24 -4.72 14.49 7.31
C ALA A 24 -5.36 13.37 8.15
N GLY A 25 -4.71 13.03 9.26
CA GLY A 25 -5.40 12.70 10.51
C GLY A 25 -5.55 13.98 11.33
N ASN A 26 -6.61 14.74 11.10
CA ASN A 26 -6.98 15.85 12.00
C ASN A 26 -7.51 15.24 13.30
N GLY A 27 -6.83 15.53 14.41
CA GLY A 27 -7.27 15.16 15.76
C GLY A 27 -6.11 14.85 16.69
N VAL A 28 -5.34 15.88 17.07
CA VAL A 28 -4.58 15.85 18.32
C VAL A 28 -5.61 16.03 19.45
N GLU A 29 -6.38 14.99 19.71
CA GLU A 29 -6.92 14.77 21.04
C GLU A 29 -5.86 13.97 21.78
N ASP A 30 -5.41 14.52 22.92
CA ASP A 30 -4.67 13.79 23.94
C ASP A 30 -5.53 12.59 24.35
N ASP A 31 -5.27 11.46 23.73
CA ASP A 31 -6.08 10.26 23.89
C ASP A 31 -5.11 9.13 24.22
N CYS A 32 -5.25 8.57 25.42
CA CYS A 32 -4.49 7.41 25.84
C CYS A 32 -4.53 6.37 24.70
N PRO A 33 -3.38 5.83 24.25
CA PRO A 33 -3.37 4.88 23.15
C PRO A 33 -4.29 3.72 23.53
N ASP A 34 -5.19 3.36 22.60
CA ASP A 34 -6.14 2.27 22.81
C ASP A 34 -5.41 1.05 23.39
N PRO A 35 -5.98 0.33 24.38
CA PRO A 35 -5.29 -0.78 25.03
C PRO A 35 -4.81 -1.87 24.06
N THR A 36 -5.43 -1.99 22.87
CA THR A 36 -5.00 -2.89 21.78
C THR A 36 -3.75 -2.40 21.05
N CYS A 37 -3.36 -1.14 21.19
CA CYS A 37 -2.14 -0.56 20.64
C CYS A 37 -0.93 -0.82 21.55
N LYS A 38 -0.74 -2.09 21.90
CA LYS A 38 0.40 -2.60 22.66
C LYS A 38 1.00 -3.81 21.97
N THR A 39 2.32 -3.92 22.03
CA THR A 39 3.04 -5.03 21.41
C THR A 39 2.67 -6.33 22.13
N PRO A 40 2.16 -7.35 21.43
CA PRO A 40 1.87 -8.63 22.06
C PRO A 40 3.18 -9.28 22.55
N ASN A 41 3.11 -9.92 23.71
CA ASN A 41 4.23 -10.70 24.22
C ASN A 41 4.18 -12.14 23.68
N PRO A 42 5.33 -12.78 23.42
CA PRO A 42 5.37 -14.21 23.16
C PRO A 42 4.92 -15.01 24.40
N PRO A 43 4.41 -16.25 24.21
CA PRO A 43 4.26 -16.93 22.93
C PRO A 43 3.07 -16.42 22.11
N PHE A 44 3.27 -16.26 20.80
CA PHE A 44 2.23 -15.77 19.89
C PHE A 44 1.12 -16.79 19.65
N TYR A 45 1.43 -18.08 19.81
CA TYR A 45 0.47 -19.17 19.75
C TYR A 45 0.95 -20.32 20.64
N GLU A 46 0.01 -21.09 21.18
CA GLU A 46 0.31 -22.32 21.91
C GLU A 46 0.39 -23.52 20.97
N ASN A 47 -0.51 -23.58 20.00
CA ASN A 47 -0.52 -24.60 18.95
C ASN A 47 -0.81 -23.93 17.60
N ILE A 48 0.06 -24.19 16.62
CA ILE A 48 -0.07 -23.66 15.26
C ILE A 48 -1.29 -24.20 14.52
N ASP A 49 -1.82 -25.35 14.94
CA ASP A 49 -2.97 -26.02 14.30
C ASP A 49 -4.33 -25.42 14.73
N TYR A 50 -4.35 -24.42 15.61
CA TYR A 50 -5.61 -23.77 15.99
C TYR A 50 -6.13 -22.84 14.88
N ASP A 51 -7.44 -22.90 14.63
CA ASP A 51 -8.09 -22.12 13.56
C ASP A 51 -7.93 -20.59 13.73
N ASN A 52 -7.70 -20.11 14.96
CA ASN A 52 -7.49 -18.70 15.26
C ASN A 52 -6.01 -18.26 15.10
N VAL A 53 -5.11 -19.16 14.73
CA VAL A 53 -3.70 -18.86 14.43
C VAL A 53 -3.55 -18.57 12.95
N THR A 54 -3.40 -17.30 12.63
CA THR A 54 -3.20 -16.85 11.25
C THR A 54 -2.31 -15.62 11.21
N VAL A 55 -2.12 -15.07 10.02
CA VAL A 55 -1.36 -13.84 9.81
C VAL A 55 -2.26 -12.66 10.16
N TRP A 56 -2.06 -12.10 11.36
CA TRP A 56 -2.73 -10.90 11.82
C TRP A 56 -1.82 -9.68 11.81
N TYR A 57 -2.40 -8.48 11.86
CA TYR A 57 -1.66 -7.24 12.10
C TYR A 57 -1.53 -6.96 13.59
N ILE A 58 -0.34 -6.52 14.02
CA ILE A 58 -0.06 -6.08 15.39
C ILE A 58 0.58 -4.70 15.35
N TYR A 59 0.35 -3.90 16.40
CA TYR A 59 1.10 -2.67 16.63
C TYR A 59 2.42 -3.00 17.34
N ASN A 60 3.53 -2.46 16.85
CA ASN A 60 4.81 -2.53 17.53
C ASN A 60 5.12 -1.17 18.16
N GLU A 61 5.19 -1.11 19.48
CA GLU A 61 5.43 0.12 20.25
C GLU A 61 6.84 0.68 20.04
N THR A 62 7.83 -0.19 19.81
CA THR A 62 9.21 0.24 19.57
C THR A 62 9.34 0.98 18.24
N SER A 63 8.83 0.40 17.15
CA SER A 63 8.90 1.01 15.83
C SER A 63 7.76 1.99 15.54
N ARG A 64 6.70 1.98 16.36
CA ARG A 64 5.45 2.73 16.14
C ARG A 64 4.74 2.36 14.83
N LEU A 65 4.91 1.11 14.37
CA LEU A 65 4.39 0.64 13.08
C LEU A 65 3.47 -0.57 13.25
N CYS A 66 2.53 -0.70 12.32
CA CYS A 66 1.65 -1.86 12.19
C CYS A 66 2.28 -2.89 11.23
N ARG A 67 2.51 -4.11 11.71
CA ARG A 67 3.16 -5.19 10.95
C ARG A 67 2.39 -6.49 11.05
N LYS A 68 2.56 -7.36 10.06
CA LYS A 68 1.96 -8.70 10.06
C LYS A 68 2.81 -9.69 10.84
N ILE A 69 2.18 -10.61 11.56
CA ILE A 69 2.84 -11.71 12.28
C ILE A 69 1.89 -12.91 12.37
N LEU A 70 2.45 -14.12 12.45
CA LEU A 70 1.69 -15.33 12.77
C LEU A 70 1.42 -15.35 14.29
N ILE A 71 0.15 -15.25 14.69
CA ILE A 71 -0.29 -15.10 16.08
C ILE A 71 -1.73 -15.57 16.24
N GLU A 72 -2.13 -15.96 17.45
CA GLU A 72 -3.54 -16.17 17.80
C GLU A 72 -4.31 -14.85 17.79
N GLU A 73 -5.54 -14.90 17.27
CA GLU A 73 -6.50 -13.80 17.40
C GLU A 73 -6.72 -13.40 18.87
N GLY A 74 -6.91 -12.10 19.11
CA GLY A 74 -7.26 -11.55 20.42
C GLY A 74 -6.05 -11.11 21.25
N LYS A 75 -4.82 -11.49 20.84
CA LYS A 75 -3.58 -11.00 21.45
C LYS A 75 -3.19 -9.62 20.88
N ASN A 76 -4.07 -8.61 21.03
CA ASN A 76 -3.89 -7.27 20.45
C ASN A 76 -3.69 -7.28 18.93
N THR A 77 -4.51 -8.09 18.25
CA THR A 77 -4.47 -8.29 16.81
C THR A 77 -5.51 -7.44 16.08
N PHE A 78 -5.22 -7.13 14.82
CA PHE A 78 -6.10 -6.41 13.91
C PHE A 78 -6.26 -7.19 12.61
N HIS A 79 -7.46 -7.15 12.03
CA HIS A 79 -7.78 -7.89 10.81
C HIS A 79 -7.15 -7.28 9.54
N SER A 80 -6.79 -6.00 9.57
CA SER A 80 -6.17 -5.32 8.43
C SER A 80 -5.10 -4.33 8.89
N ARG A 81 -4.19 -3.95 7.99
CA ARG A 81 -3.24 -2.86 8.27
C ARG A 81 -3.99 -1.57 8.58
N PHE A 82 -5.02 -1.27 7.78
CA PHE A 82 -5.82 -0.08 7.93
C PHE A 82 -6.42 0.03 9.35
N SER A 83 -7.08 -1.02 9.84
CA SER A 83 -7.66 -1.01 11.19
C SER A 83 -6.62 -0.78 12.28
N CYS A 84 -5.44 -1.42 12.20
CA CYS A 84 -4.34 -1.17 13.12
C CYS A 84 -3.84 0.29 13.06
N VAL A 85 -3.62 0.81 11.85
CA VAL A 85 -3.06 2.15 11.64
C VAL A 85 -4.03 3.24 12.11
N SER A 86 -5.30 3.10 11.75
CA SER A 86 -6.36 4.05 12.11
C SER A 86 -6.59 4.06 13.62
N LYS A 87 -6.57 2.88 14.25
CA LYS A 87 -6.74 2.74 15.70
C LYS A 87 -5.53 3.27 16.47
N CYS A 88 -4.32 2.89 16.05
CA CYS A 88 -3.07 3.23 16.73
C CYS A 88 -2.42 4.52 16.22
N LYS A 89 -3.11 5.26 15.34
CA LYS A 89 -2.73 6.57 14.79
C LYS A 89 -1.28 6.61 14.30
N THR A 90 -0.83 5.56 13.62
CA THR A 90 0.59 5.42 13.26
C THR A 90 1.00 6.27 12.05
N GLY A 91 0.02 6.75 11.27
CA GLY A 91 0.26 7.46 10.00
C GLY A 91 0.82 6.56 8.88
N GLN A 92 0.98 5.26 9.12
CA GLN A 92 1.47 4.32 8.13
C GLN A 92 0.38 4.05 7.07
N GLY A 93 0.51 4.63 5.87
CA GLY A 93 -0.36 4.25 4.76
C GLY A 93 -0.27 2.75 4.45
N SER A 94 -1.35 2.16 3.95
CA SER A 94 -1.24 0.84 3.34
C SER A 94 -0.47 0.97 2.03
N PRO A 95 0.64 0.22 1.83
CA PRO A 95 1.39 0.26 0.59
C PRO A 95 0.53 -0.15 -0.61
N TYR A 96 -0.55 -0.89 -0.37
CA TYR A 96 -1.51 -1.29 -1.39
C TYR A 96 -2.44 -0.16 -1.85
N CYS A 97 -2.39 1.03 -1.25
CA CYS A 97 -3.33 2.13 -1.51
C CYS A 97 -2.61 3.37 -2.06
N VAL A 98 -1.42 3.19 -2.63
CA VAL A 98 -0.56 4.28 -3.13
C VAL A 98 -0.21 4.01 -4.58
N GLY A 99 -0.23 5.06 -5.40
CA GLY A 99 0.14 5.01 -6.80
C GLY A 99 -1.06 5.09 -7.75
N PRO A 100 -0.82 5.16 -9.07
CA PRO A 100 -1.88 5.11 -10.07
C PRO A 100 -2.51 3.71 -10.16
N PRO A 101 -3.72 3.58 -10.74
CA PRO A 101 -4.29 2.28 -11.07
C PRO A 101 -3.39 1.48 -12.02
N VAL A 102 -3.26 0.19 -11.76
CA VAL A 102 -2.38 -0.71 -12.52
C VAL A 102 -3.07 -1.20 -13.78
N ASN A 103 -2.36 -1.21 -14.90
CA ASN A 103 -2.87 -1.67 -16.20
C ASN A 103 -4.15 -0.97 -16.68
N ALA A 104 -4.33 0.30 -16.28
CA ALA A 104 -5.51 1.06 -16.65
C ALA A 104 -5.61 1.26 -18.17
N VAL A 105 -6.81 1.05 -18.71
CA VAL A 105 -7.15 1.37 -20.09
C VAL A 105 -7.47 2.86 -20.16
N ASN A 106 -6.49 3.68 -20.54
CA ASN A 106 -6.78 5.03 -21.02
C ASN A 106 -7.01 4.91 -22.52
N GLY A 107 -8.23 5.18 -22.97
CA GLY A 107 -8.67 4.97 -24.36
C GLY A 107 -7.60 5.21 -25.44
N SER A 108 -7.56 4.30 -26.41
CA SER A 108 -6.62 4.17 -27.55
C SER A 108 -5.12 4.18 -27.24
N ILE A 109 -4.67 4.37 -26.00
CA ILE A 109 -3.26 4.33 -25.62
C ILE A 109 -3.12 3.45 -24.37
N THR A 110 -2.77 2.19 -24.60
CA THR A 110 -2.40 1.23 -23.55
C THR A 110 -1.28 1.83 -22.70
N THR A 111 -1.57 2.24 -21.46
CA THR A 111 -0.56 2.86 -20.58
C THR A 111 0.39 1.82 -19.98
N SER A 112 -0.11 0.60 -19.74
CA SER A 112 0.65 -0.63 -19.54
C SER A 112 -0.30 -1.82 -19.66
N SER A 113 0.04 -2.86 -20.40
CA SER A 113 -0.67 -4.16 -20.32
C SER A 113 0.31 -5.26 -19.98
N VAL A 114 -0.20 -6.38 -19.46
CA VAL A 114 0.62 -7.58 -19.24
C VAL A 114 1.27 -8.03 -20.54
N ALA A 115 0.55 -7.95 -21.67
CA ALA A 115 1.09 -8.26 -23.00
C ALA A 115 2.27 -7.34 -23.37
N SER A 116 2.17 -6.03 -23.12
CA SER A 116 3.27 -5.09 -23.37
C SER A 116 4.49 -5.39 -22.50
N THR A 117 4.29 -5.70 -21.22
CA THR A 117 5.37 -6.07 -20.29
C THR A 117 6.08 -7.36 -20.71
N LEU A 118 5.34 -8.32 -21.25
CA LEU A 118 5.87 -9.61 -21.71
C LEU A 118 6.36 -9.58 -23.16
N GLY A 119 6.22 -8.46 -23.88
CA GLY A 119 6.59 -8.35 -25.29
C GLY A 119 5.74 -9.21 -26.24
N ILE A 120 4.53 -9.56 -25.82
CA ILE A 120 3.59 -10.38 -26.61
C ILE A 120 2.92 -9.51 -27.67
N GLN A 121 3.02 -9.94 -28.93
CA GLN A 121 2.44 -9.20 -30.07
C GLN A 121 0.99 -9.59 -30.33
N GLU A 122 0.24 -8.72 -31.01
CA GLU A 122 -1.17 -8.93 -31.39
C GLU A 122 -1.44 -10.24 -32.14
N SER A 123 -0.45 -10.74 -32.88
CA SER A 123 -0.54 -12.01 -33.60
C SER A 123 -0.47 -13.25 -32.71
N ASP A 124 -0.05 -13.09 -31.46
CA ASP A 124 0.07 -14.18 -30.51
C ASP A 124 -1.32 -14.57 -29.97
N PRO A 125 -1.70 -15.86 -29.98
CA PRO A 125 -2.96 -16.31 -29.40
C PRO A 125 -3.19 -15.87 -27.94
N ALA A 126 -2.12 -15.69 -27.16
CA ALA A 126 -2.19 -15.23 -25.78
C ALA A 126 -2.49 -13.72 -25.66
N TYR A 127 -2.29 -12.93 -26.73
CA TYR A 127 -2.51 -11.49 -26.72
C TYR A 127 -3.94 -11.14 -26.31
N GLN A 128 -4.92 -11.84 -26.87
CA GLN A 128 -6.32 -11.56 -26.62
C GLN A 128 -6.72 -11.82 -25.16
N THR A 129 -6.17 -12.87 -24.54
CA THR A 129 -6.38 -13.14 -23.10
C THR A 129 -5.70 -12.10 -22.22
N LEU A 130 -4.52 -11.62 -22.60
CA LEU A 130 -3.74 -10.64 -21.85
C LEU A 130 -4.20 -9.19 -22.05
N THR A 131 -5.06 -8.96 -23.04
CA THR A 131 -5.70 -7.69 -23.36
C THR A 131 -7.22 -7.77 -23.24
N GLU A 132 -7.74 -8.78 -22.55
CA GLU A 132 -9.16 -8.81 -22.17
C GLU A 132 -9.43 -7.74 -21.10
N GLU A 133 -10.44 -6.91 -21.36
CA GLU A 133 -10.87 -5.84 -20.47
C GLU A 133 -11.73 -6.39 -19.34
N PHE A 134 -11.44 -5.97 -18.12
CA PHE A 134 -12.30 -6.22 -16.98
C PHE A 134 -12.29 -5.04 -16.00
N GLU A 135 -13.30 -5.00 -15.14
CA GLU A 135 -13.40 -4.00 -14.07
C GLU A 135 -12.50 -4.37 -12.88
N ALA A 136 -11.74 -3.39 -12.42
CA ALA A 136 -10.98 -3.45 -11.18
C ALA A 136 -11.20 -2.17 -10.37
N PHE A 137 -10.61 -2.12 -9.18
CA PHE A 137 -10.70 -1.00 -8.25
C PHE A 137 -9.31 -0.55 -7.82
N PHE A 138 -9.16 0.75 -7.58
CA PHE A 138 -7.98 1.35 -6.97
C PHE A 138 -8.40 2.37 -5.93
N TYR A 139 -7.54 2.63 -4.94
CA TYR A 139 -7.73 3.71 -3.99
C TYR A 139 -7.20 5.02 -4.58
N ASN A 140 -8.11 5.95 -4.84
CA ASN A 140 -7.77 7.30 -5.23
C ASN A 140 -7.53 8.14 -3.98
N ALA A 141 -6.25 8.41 -3.68
CA ALA A 141 -5.86 9.20 -2.52
C ALA A 141 -6.33 10.67 -2.58
N THR A 142 -6.64 11.18 -3.78
CA THR A 142 -7.15 12.55 -3.98
C THR A 142 -8.60 12.64 -3.53
N SER A 143 -9.45 11.72 -3.99
CA SER A 143 -10.87 11.65 -3.59
C SER A 143 -11.09 10.92 -2.27
N ARG A 144 -10.06 10.20 -1.78
CA ARG A 144 -10.07 9.30 -0.60
C ARG A 144 -11.10 8.18 -0.71
N GLN A 145 -11.26 7.64 -1.92
CA GLN A 145 -12.27 6.62 -2.22
C GLN A 145 -11.70 5.50 -3.08
N CYS A 146 -12.30 4.33 -2.96
CA CYS A 146 -12.11 3.23 -3.90
C CYS A 146 -12.96 3.49 -5.14
N GLU A 147 -12.30 3.71 -6.27
CA GLU A 147 -12.91 3.99 -7.57
C GLU A 147 -12.70 2.79 -8.49
N ASN A 148 -13.69 2.49 -9.33
CA ASN A 148 -13.58 1.46 -10.35
C ASN A 148 -12.89 2.01 -11.60
N TYR A 149 -12.24 1.13 -12.35
CA TYR A 149 -11.63 1.43 -13.63
C TYR A 149 -11.55 0.17 -14.49
N THR A 150 -11.36 0.34 -15.79
CA THR A 150 -11.14 -0.76 -16.72
C THR A 150 -9.65 -1.05 -16.85
N CYS A 151 -9.25 -2.32 -16.81
CA CYS A 151 -7.86 -2.74 -16.98
C CYS A 151 -7.68 -3.96 -17.91
N TYR A 152 -6.46 -4.14 -18.40
CA TYR A 152 -6.05 -5.28 -19.21
C TYR A 152 -5.23 -6.31 -18.43
N GLY A 153 -5.67 -7.56 -18.50
CA GLY A 153 -4.95 -8.72 -17.95
C GLY A 153 -4.79 -8.66 -16.43
N MET A 154 -4.84 -9.81 -15.76
CA MET A 154 -4.58 -9.85 -14.33
C MET A 154 -3.09 -9.51 -14.08
N PRO A 155 -2.76 -8.43 -13.36
CA PRO A 155 -1.37 -8.16 -12.99
C PRO A 155 -0.87 -9.20 -12.00
N ASP A 156 0.45 -9.33 -11.89
CA ASP A 156 1.08 -10.12 -10.83
C ASP A 156 0.80 -9.48 -9.46
N ARG A 157 -0.15 -10.06 -8.73
CA ARG A 157 -0.69 -9.53 -7.47
C ARG A 157 0.35 -9.41 -6.36
N ASP A 158 1.45 -10.15 -6.45
CA ASP A 158 2.52 -10.09 -5.45
C ASP A 158 3.43 -8.86 -5.65
N ASN A 159 3.42 -8.30 -6.86
CA ASN A 159 4.35 -7.25 -7.29
C ASN A 159 3.69 -5.91 -7.58
N VAL A 160 2.36 -5.83 -7.54
CA VAL A 160 1.64 -4.59 -7.79
C VAL A 160 0.97 -4.04 -6.54
N THR A 161 0.86 -2.72 -6.51
CA THR A 161 0.17 -1.96 -5.47
C THR A 161 -0.99 -1.20 -6.11
N ASN A 162 -2.03 -0.90 -5.34
CA ASN A 162 -3.21 -0.17 -5.80
C ASN A 162 -4.01 -0.84 -6.92
N PHE A 163 -4.16 -2.15 -6.81
CA PHE A 163 -5.01 -2.98 -7.66
C PHE A 163 -5.88 -3.91 -6.79
N PHE A 164 -7.19 -3.87 -6.98
CA PHE A 164 -8.14 -4.71 -6.27
C PHE A 164 -9.19 -5.24 -7.25
N THR A 165 -9.48 -6.54 -7.21
CA THR A 165 -10.55 -7.14 -8.01
C THR A 165 -11.95 -6.88 -7.43
N GLY A 166 -12.02 -6.40 -6.18
CA GLY A 166 -13.28 -6.17 -5.49
C GLY A 166 -13.25 -4.87 -4.68
N LYS A 167 -14.37 -4.13 -4.74
CA LYS A 167 -14.56 -2.89 -4.00
C LYS A 167 -14.39 -3.06 -2.50
N GLU A 168 -14.97 -4.12 -1.93
CA GLU A 168 -14.93 -4.38 -0.49
C GLU A 168 -13.50 -4.61 0.02
N THR A 169 -12.68 -5.33 -0.75
CA THR A 169 -11.26 -5.53 -0.45
C THR A 169 -10.49 -4.21 -0.49
N CYS A 170 -10.73 -3.37 -1.51
CA CYS A 170 -10.14 -2.04 -1.57
C CYS A 170 -10.51 -1.20 -0.35
N VAL A 171 -11.80 -1.20 0.03
CA VAL A 171 -12.26 -0.45 1.21
C VAL A 171 -11.56 -0.98 2.46
N SER A 172 -11.62 -2.28 2.74
CA SER A 172 -11.01 -2.90 3.93
C SER A 172 -9.51 -2.61 4.10
N GLU A 173 -8.78 -2.53 2.98
CA GLU A 173 -7.33 -2.28 2.98
C GLU A 173 -6.96 -0.80 3.02
N CYS A 174 -7.85 0.09 2.58
CA CYS A 174 -7.55 1.51 2.35
C CYS A 174 -8.43 2.51 3.11
N ARG A 175 -9.51 2.08 3.77
CA ARG A 175 -10.50 2.94 4.44
C ARG A 175 -11.22 2.24 5.62
#